data_AF-A0A2N0M8M3-F1
#
_entry.id   AF-A0A2N0M8M3-F1
#
_cell.length_a   1.000
_cell.length_b   1.000
_cell.length_c   1.000
_cell.angle_alpha   90.00
_cell.angle_beta   90.00
_cell.angle_gamma   90.00
#
_symmetry.space_group_name_H-M   'P 1'
#
loop_
_entity.id
_entity.type
_entity.pdbx_description
1 polymer ?
#
loop_
_entity_poly.entity_id
_entity_poly.type
_entity_poly.pdbx_seq_one_letter_code
_entity_poly.pdbx_strand_id
1 'polypeptide(L)'
;MAKIAISIPDELLEAVEKERQSTGESRSRFFRGAVEEYLRRAKEREDVEQYIRGYLKYPETKEEIALAEATLHYAFDDDSWEDSWEEELNK
;
A
#
# COMPACT_ATOMS: atom_id res chain seq x y z
N MET A 1 -5.19 9.73 -24.71
CA MET A 1 -3.90 9.30 -24.12
C MET A 1 -2.84 10.31 -24.51
N ALA A 2 -2.06 10.79 -23.54
CA ALA A 2 -0.88 11.60 -23.79
C ALA A 2 0.30 10.72 -24.25
N LYS A 3 1.21 11.28 -25.04
CA LYS A 3 2.46 10.63 -25.46
C LYS A 3 3.62 11.55 -25.13
N ILE A 4 4.72 10.96 -24.68
CA ILE A 4 5.95 11.68 -24.37
C ILE A 4 7.11 10.98 -25.10
N ALA A 5 8.04 11.77 -25.62
CA ALA A 5 9.34 11.30 -26.08
C ALA A 5 10.36 11.70 -25.03
N ILE A 6 11.16 10.74 -24.58
CA ILE A 6 12.21 10.95 -23.58
C ILE A 6 13.52 10.40 -24.13
N SER A 7 14.61 11.11 -23.86
CA SER A 7 15.96 10.56 -24.03
C SER A 7 16.35 9.87 -22.73
N ILE A 8 16.88 8.66 -22.84
CA ILE A 8 17.40 7.89 -21.71
C ILE A 8 18.83 7.43 -22.02
N PRO A 9 19.69 7.22 -21.01
CA PRO A 9 21.02 6.65 -21.22
C PRO A 9 20.94 5.27 -21.88
N ASP A 10 21.88 4.96 -22.76
CA ASP A 10 21.91 3.67 -23.47
C ASP A 10 21.99 2.49 -22.50
N GLU A 11 22.81 2.61 -21.45
CA GLU A 11 22.93 1.59 -20.40
C GLU A 11 21.58 1.30 -19.70
N LEU A 12 20.75 2.34 -19.50
CA LEU A 12 19.42 2.18 -18.93
C LEU A 12 18.49 1.48 -19.91
N LEU A 13 18.54 1.84 -21.19
CA LEU A 13 17.75 1.19 -22.23
C LEU A 13 18.11 -0.30 -22.35
N GLU A 14 19.40 -0.65 -22.29
CA GLU A 14 19.87 -2.04 -22.31
C GLU A 14 19.33 -2.84 -21.13
N ALA A 15 19.40 -2.29 -19.91
CA ALA A 15 18.85 -2.92 -18.72
C ALA A 15 17.34 -3.15 -18.82
N VAL A 16 16.60 -2.15 -19.31
CA VAL A 16 15.14 -2.25 -19.54
C VAL A 16 14.82 -3.33 -20.57
N GLU A 17 15.56 -3.40 -21.68
CA GLU A 17 15.32 -4.40 -22.71
C GLU A 17 15.57 -5.81 -22.21
N LYS A 18 16.63 -6.03 -21.43
CA LYS A 18 16.92 -7.32 -20.82
C LYS A 18 15.78 -7.79 -19.91
N GLU A 19 15.33 -6.91 -19.01
CA GLU A 19 14.29 -7.23 -18.04
C GLU A 19 12.95 -7.51 -18.75
N ARG A 20 12.54 -6.61 -19.64
CA ARG A 20 11.27 -6.73 -20.37
C ARG A 20 11.22 -7.98 -21.25
N GLN A 21 12.34 -8.34 -21.90
CA GLN A 21 12.39 -9.55 -22.73
C GLN A 21 12.20 -10.82 -21.89
N SER A 22 12.66 -10.83 -20.64
CA SER A 22 12.43 -11.96 -19.72
C SER A 22 10.95 -12.14 -19.36
N THR A 23 10.18 -11.05 -19.30
CA THR A 23 8.74 -11.06 -18.97
C THR A 23 7.83 -11.11 -20.19
N GLY A 24 8.38 -10.93 -21.41
CA GLY A 24 7.61 -10.88 -22.66
C GLY A 24 6.70 -9.65 -22.81
N GLU A 25 6.85 -8.64 -21.95
CA GLU A 25 6.02 -7.43 -21.97
C GLU A 25 6.42 -6.48 -23.10
N SER A 26 5.62 -5.47 -23.47
CA SER A 26 6.00 -4.45 -24.47
C SER A 26 6.70 -3.25 -23.82
N ARG A 27 7.54 -2.50 -24.55
CA ARG A 27 8.28 -1.33 -23.99
C ARG A 27 7.36 -0.36 -23.28
N SER A 28 6.26 -0.01 -23.93
CA SER A 28 5.25 0.87 -23.35
C SER A 28 4.59 0.30 -22.10
N ARG A 29 4.37 -1.02 -22.02
CA ARG A 29 3.82 -1.66 -20.82
C ARG A 29 4.81 -1.60 -19.67
N PHE A 30 6.07 -1.96 -19.92
CA PHE A 30 7.13 -1.94 -18.92
C PHE A 30 7.31 -0.53 -18.32
N PHE A 31 7.49 0.48 -19.17
CA PHE A 31 7.67 1.86 -18.69
C PHE A 31 6.42 2.40 -17.99
N ARG A 32 5.21 2.06 -18.47
CA ARG A 32 3.97 2.45 -17.78
C ARG A 32 3.91 1.84 -16.39
N GLY A 33 4.12 0.52 -16.27
CA GLY A 33 4.10 -0.18 -15.00
C GLY A 33 5.14 0.37 -14.02
N ALA A 34 6.36 0.65 -14.49
CA ALA A 34 7.40 1.25 -13.66
C ALA A 34 7.00 2.64 -13.11
N VAL A 35 6.40 3.49 -13.95
CA VAL A 35 5.95 4.83 -13.53
C VAL A 35 4.74 4.75 -12.58
N GLU A 36 3.76 3.89 -12.88
CA GLU A 36 2.60 3.66 -12.02
C GLU A 36 3.02 3.16 -10.63
N GLU A 37 3.94 2.20 -10.60
CA GLU A 37 4.50 1.65 -9.37
C GLU A 37 5.25 2.71 -8.56
N TYR A 38 6.09 3.52 -9.21
CA TYR A 38 6.81 4.61 -8.56
C TYR A 38 5.86 5.63 -7.94
N LEU A 39 4.83 6.04 -8.68
CA LEU A 39 3.83 7.00 -8.20
C LEU A 39 3.00 6.42 -7.05
N ARG A 40 2.64 5.14 -7.12
CA ARG A 40 1.91 4.48 -6.03
C ARG A 40 2.73 4.47 -4.74
N ARG A 41 3.99 4.04 -4.80
CA ARG A 41 4.90 4.04 -3.63
C ARG A 41 5.16 5.44 -3.09
N ALA A 42 5.26 6.44 -3.96
CA ALA A 42 5.43 7.83 -3.54
C ALA A 42 4.22 8.31 -2.73
N LYS A 43 3.01 7.98 -3.19
CA LYS A 43 1.77 8.28 -2.48
C LYS A 43 1.66 7.52 -1.15
N GLU A 44 1.94 6.21 -1.15
CA GLU A 44 1.92 5.40 0.07
C GLU A 44 2.83 6.00 1.16
N ARG A 45 4.03 6.47 0.77
CA ARG A 45 4.94 7.15 1.69
C ARG A 45 4.36 8.47 2.22
N GLU A 46 3.76 9.28 1.35
CA GLU A 46 3.11 10.54 1.75
C GLU A 46 1.96 10.30 2.73
N ASP A 47 1.13 9.29 2.46
CA ASP A 47 -0.01 8.91 3.30
C ASP A 47 0.48 8.47 4.70
N VAL A 48 1.54 7.67 4.78
CA VAL A 48 2.17 7.26 6.05
C VAL A 48 2.74 8.46 6.81
N GLU A 49 3.45 9.35 6.13
CA GLU A 49 3.97 10.58 6.75
C GLU A 49 2.85 11.47 7.28
N GLN A 50 1.77 11.61 6.52
CA GLN A 50 0.59 12.37 6.94
C GLN A 50 -0.08 11.74 8.16
N TYR A 51 -0.23 10.42 8.17
CA TYR A 51 -0.75 9.67 9.32
C TYR A 51 0.08 9.93 10.58
N ILE A 52 1.41 9.75 10.52
CA ILE A 52 2.31 9.98 11.66
C ILE A 52 2.24 11.45 12.14
N ARG A 53 2.27 12.41 11.21
CA ARG A 53 2.14 13.84 11.55
C ARG A 53 0.84 14.15 12.27
N GLY A 54 -0.25 13.47 11.91
CA GLY A 54 -1.54 13.60 12.57
C GLY A 54 -1.45 13.28 14.06
N TYR A 55 -0.95 12.10 14.40
CA TYR A 55 -0.78 11.64 15.78
C TYR A 55 0.18 12.50 16.60
N LEU A 56 1.30 12.92 15.98
CA LEU A 56 2.26 13.79 16.68
C LEU A 56 1.68 15.17 16.98
N LYS A 57 0.82 15.69 16.10
CA LYS A 57 0.22 17.03 16.25
C LYS A 57 -1.00 17.00 17.17
N TYR A 58 -1.76 15.92 17.13
CA TYR A 58 -2.99 15.74 17.91
C TYR A 58 -2.91 14.38 18.62
N PRO A 59 -2.06 14.26 19.65
CA PRO A 59 -2.01 13.04 20.43
C PRO A 59 -3.32 12.85 21.19
N GLU A 60 -3.73 11.60 21.41
CA GLU A 60 -4.90 11.29 22.22
C GLU A 60 -4.74 11.80 23.65
N THR A 61 -5.86 12.27 24.20
CA THR A 61 -5.97 12.65 25.60
C THR A 61 -6.09 11.41 26.48
N LYS A 62 -5.79 11.57 27.77
CA LYS A 62 -5.91 10.47 28.74
C LYS A 62 -7.36 9.99 28.85
N GLU A 63 -8.31 10.89 28.72
CA GLU A 63 -9.74 10.62 28.76
C GLU A 63 -10.19 9.81 27.54
N GLU A 64 -9.70 10.15 26.34
CA GLU A 64 -9.96 9.38 25.12
C GLU A 64 -9.35 7.97 25.20
N ILE A 65 -8.12 7.85 25.72
CA ILE A 65 -7.46 6.56 25.95
C ILE A 65 -8.27 5.72 26.95
N ALA A 66 -8.66 6.30 28.10
CA ALA A 66 -9.43 5.60 29.12
C ALA A 66 -10.81 5.16 28.61
N LEU A 67 -11.46 5.97 27.77
CA LEU A 67 -12.71 5.60 27.13
C LEU A 67 -12.52 4.43 26.16
N ALA A 68 -11.50 4.48 25.30
CA ALA A 68 -11.17 3.41 24.37
C ALA A 68 -10.90 2.08 25.11
N GLU A 69 -10.08 2.11 26.16
CA GLU A 69 -9.78 0.97 27.02
C GLU A 69 -11.05 0.39 27.67
N ALA A 70 -11.93 1.24 28.21
CA ALA A 70 -13.17 0.79 28.84
C ALA A 70 -14.16 0.15 27.85
N THR A 71 -14.14 0.58 26.57
CA THR A 71 -14.96 -0.01 25.51
C THR A 71 -14.36 -1.25 24.86
N LEU A 72 -13.06 -1.51 25.06
CA LEU A 72 -12.33 -2.61 24.43
C LEU A 72 -12.96 -3.97 24.78
N HIS A 73 -13.38 -4.16 26.04
CA HIS A 73 -14.01 -5.39 26.51
C HIS A 73 -15.34 -5.70 25.80
N TYR A 74 -16.14 -4.69 25.45
CA TYR A 74 -17.43 -4.91 24.79
C TYR A 74 -17.33 -5.22 23.30
N ALA A 75 -16.19 -4.89 22.65
CA ALA A 75 -16.00 -5.10 21.23
C ALA A 75 -15.48 -6.52 20.89
N PHE A 76 -14.93 -7.23 21.87
CA PHE A 76 -14.30 -8.56 21.71
C PHE A 76 -14.90 -9.66 22.58
N ASP A 77 -15.97 -9.38 23.35
CA ASP A 77 -16.69 -10.38 24.19
C ASP A 77 -17.69 -11.25 23.40
N ASP A 78 -17.89 -10.99 22.11
CA ASP A 78 -18.61 -11.90 21.22
C ASP A 78 -17.56 -12.81 20.56
N ASP A 79 -17.46 -14.06 21.03
CA ASP A 79 -16.61 -15.14 20.48
C ASP A 79 -16.91 -15.45 18.98
N SER A 80 -17.75 -14.65 18.32
CA SER A 80 -18.20 -14.82 16.94
C SER A 80 -17.08 -14.80 15.89
N TRP A 81 -15.89 -14.28 16.22
CA TRP A 81 -14.76 -14.22 15.28
C TRP A 81 -13.95 -15.52 15.23
N GLU A 82 -14.03 -16.42 16.21
CA GLU A 82 -13.43 -17.77 16.13
C GLU A 82 -14.39 -18.78 15.48
N ASP A 83 -15.69 -18.72 15.82
CA ASP A 83 -16.72 -19.61 15.27
C ASP A 83 -16.90 -19.47 13.74
N SER A 84 -16.65 -18.28 13.20
CA SER A 84 -16.77 -17.98 11.77
C SER A 84 -15.75 -18.71 10.88
N TRP A 85 -14.56 -19.06 11.40
CA TRP A 85 -13.49 -19.67 10.57
C TRP A 85 -13.57 -21.19 10.52
N GLU A 86 -14.14 -21.85 11.52
CA GLU A 86 -14.31 -23.31 11.55
C GLU A 86 -15.40 -23.79 10.58
N GLU A 87 -16.47 -22.99 10.38
CA GLU A 87 -17.54 -23.31 9.42
C GLU A 87 -17.12 -23.18 7.94
N GLU A 88 -16.14 -22.34 7.61
CA GLU A 88 -15.62 -22.20 6.25
C GLU A 88 -14.58 -23.27 5.88
N LEU A 89 -13.81 -23.78 6.85
CA LEU A 89 -12.79 -24.81 6.63
C LEU A 89 -13.36 -26.23 6.53
N ASN A 90 -14.63 -26.43 6.91
CA ASN A 90 -15.30 -27.74 6.94
C ASN A 90 -16.41 -27.87 5.87
N LYS A 91 -16.37 -27.04 4.82
CA LYS A 91 -17.19 -27.13 3.60
C LYS A 91 -16.35 -27.55 2.40
#